data_AF-A0A7J3U5U2-F1
#
_entry.id   AF-A0A7J3U5U2-F1
#
_cell.length_a   1.000
_cell.length_b   1.000
_cell.length_c   1.000
_cell.angle_alpha   90.00
_cell.angle_beta   90.00
_cell.angle_gamma   90.00
#
_symmetry.space_group_name_H-M   'P 1'
#
loop_
_entity.id
_entity.type
_entity.pdbx_description
1 polymer ?
#
loop_
_entity_poly.entity_id
_entity_poly.type
_entity_poly.pdbx_seq_one_letter_code
_entity_poly.pdbx_strand_id
1 'polypeptide(L)'
;GLVDITLFVYRNWVISINVGGSAIPVAISIYLMAKKKFVWTAVAGIILVSLITYNVTEVSSKGVTSSFPLWLMPPIIASIYSMIASYKKPKRAAPLAYVAGTLGVLIGADFLHMPEILGTPASHRIVASIGGASIFDMVFLAGIIAVLVDSLFILKRQA
;
A
#
# COMPACT_ATOMS: atom_id res chain seq x y z
N GLY A 1 -12.46 -9.54 -3.32
CA GLY A 1 -11.61 -9.45 -4.52
C GLY A 1 -11.67 -10.78 -5.22
N LEU A 2 -12.05 -10.82 -6.50
CA LEU A 2 -12.56 -12.04 -7.17
C LEU A 2 -11.50 -13.09 -7.52
N VAL A 3 -10.20 -12.80 -7.39
CA VAL A 3 -9.13 -13.74 -7.73
C VAL A 3 -7.97 -13.59 -6.73
N ASP A 4 -7.71 -14.66 -5.99
CA ASP A 4 -6.51 -14.85 -5.17
C ASP A 4 -5.63 -15.92 -5.82
N ILE A 5 -4.33 -15.64 -5.95
CA ILE A 5 -3.34 -16.60 -6.46
C ILE A 5 -2.59 -17.17 -5.27
N THR A 6 -2.68 -18.49 -5.06
CA THR A 6 -1.93 -19.14 -3.99
C THR A 6 -0.43 -19.07 -4.28
N LEU A 7 0.33 -18.59 -3.29
CA LEU A 7 1.78 -18.52 -3.35
C LEU A 7 2.42 -19.77 -2.74
N PHE A 8 2.09 -20.06 -1.48
CA PHE A 8 2.64 -21.21 -0.75
C PHE A 8 1.77 -21.56 0.47
N VAL A 9 2.04 -22.73 1.04
CA VAL A 9 1.37 -23.21 2.28
C VAL A 9 2.41 -23.29 3.39
N TYR A 10 2.09 -22.71 4.55
CA TYR A 10 2.91 -22.78 5.75
C TYR A 10 2.08 -23.28 6.92
N ARG A 11 2.36 -24.50 7.41
CA ARG A 11 1.51 -25.20 8.40
C ARG A 11 0.06 -25.28 7.88
N ASN A 12 -0.90 -24.74 8.62
CA ASN A 12 -2.31 -24.66 8.23
C ASN A 12 -2.67 -23.32 7.54
N TRP A 13 -1.70 -22.46 7.24
CA TRP A 13 -1.92 -21.20 6.53
C TRP A 13 -1.69 -21.36 5.02
N VAL A 14 -2.67 -20.96 4.23
CA VAL A 14 -2.54 -20.83 2.77
C VAL A 14 -2.29 -19.36 2.45
N ILE A 15 -1.05 -19.03 2.08
CA ILE A 15 -0.66 -17.67 1.73
C ILE A 15 -0.97 -17.44 0.26
N SER A 16 -1.79 -16.43 0.00
CA SER A 16 -2.22 -16.04 -1.35
C SER A 16 -1.98 -14.56 -1.58
N ILE A 17 -1.97 -14.13 -2.84
CA ILE A 17 -1.91 -12.73 -3.24
C ILE A 17 -3.17 -12.35 -4.00
N ASN A 18 -3.81 -11.25 -3.60
CA ASN A 18 -4.96 -10.72 -4.29
C ASN A 18 -4.55 -10.03 -5.58
N VAL A 19 -5.20 -10.38 -6.69
CA VAL A 19 -4.87 -9.80 -8.00
C VAL A 19 -5.18 -8.31 -8.04
N GLY A 20 -6.36 -7.91 -7.57
CA GLY A 20 -6.81 -6.52 -7.61
C GLY A 20 -6.13 -5.65 -6.54
N GLY A 21 -5.91 -6.18 -5.35
CA GLY A 21 -5.41 -5.42 -4.20
C GLY A 21 -3.90 -5.43 -4.03
N SER A 22 -3.19 -6.37 -4.65
CA SER A 22 -1.73 -6.45 -4.55
C SER A 22 -1.05 -6.60 -5.90
N ALA A 23 -1.38 -7.62 -6.70
CA ALA A 23 -0.61 -7.93 -7.91
C ALA A 23 -0.64 -6.80 -8.97
N ILE A 24 -1.83 -6.31 -9.33
CA ILE A 24 -1.99 -5.20 -10.27
C ILE A 24 -1.36 -3.90 -9.72
N PRO A 25 -1.66 -3.48 -8.47
CA PRO A 25 -1.03 -2.29 -7.88
C PRO A 25 0.51 -2.35 -7.82
N VAL A 26 1.08 -3.51 -7.49
CA VAL A 26 2.53 -3.73 -7.50
C VAL A 26 3.10 -3.59 -8.91
N ALA A 27 2.46 -4.20 -9.91
CA ALA A 27 2.89 -4.09 -11.31
C ALA A 27 2.88 -2.64 -11.81
N ILE A 28 1.80 -1.88 -11.52
CA ILE A 28 1.70 -0.46 -11.85
C ILE A 28 2.80 0.34 -11.14
N SER A 29 3.07 0.03 -9.88
CA SER A 29 4.08 0.74 -9.09
C SER A 29 5.49 0.55 -9.66
N ILE A 30 5.86 -0.68 -10.00
CA ILE A 30 7.13 -1.02 -10.65
C ILE A 30 7.25 -0.28 -11.99
N TYR A 31 6.19 -0.29 -12.80
CA TYR A 31 6.16 0.43 -14.08
C TYR A 31 6.38 1.93 -13.91
N LEU A 32 5.72 2.57 -12.94
CA LEU A 32 5.86 4.01 -12.68
C LEU A 32 7.27 4.37 -12.19
N MET A 33 7.84 3.58 -11.28
CA MET A 33 9.20 3.75 -10.79
C MET A 33 10.23 3.70 -11.93
N ALA A 34 10.10 2.72 -12.82
CA ALA A 34 10.96 2.58 -13.99
C ALA A 34 10.77 3.73 -14.98
N LYS A 35 9.53 4.06 -15.34
CA LYS A 35 9.20 5.10 -16.33
C LYS A 35 9.63 6.50 -15.91
N LYS A 36 9.47 6.84 -14.63
CA LYS A 36 9.72 8.19 -14.12
C LYS A 36 11.12 8.39 -13.52
N LYS A 37 11.89 7.29 -13.37
CA LYS A 37 13.28 7.26 -12.87
C LYS A 37 13.40 7.96 -11.50
N PHE A 38 12.61 7.53 -10.53
CA PHE A 38 12.61 8.05 -9.16
C PHE A 38 12.81 6.97 -8.09
N VAL A 39 13.36 5.81 -8.44
CA VAL A 39 13.46 4.61 -7.57
C VAL A 39 13.87 4.95 -6.14
N TRP A 40 14.95 5.70 -5.93
CA TRP A 40 15.43 6.06 -4.59
C TRP A 40 14.44 6.92 -3.79
N THR A 41 13.80 7.88 -4.45
CA THR A 41 12.74 8.70 -3.85
C THR A 41 11.52 7.84 -3.53
N ALA A 42 11.15 6.91 -4.40
CA ALA A 42 10.07 5.96 -4.11
C ALA A 42 10.42 5.09 -2.90
N VAL A 43 11.62 4.52 -2.82
CA VAL A 43 12.03 3.67 -1.68
C VAL A 43 11.90 4.42 -0.35
N ALA A 44 12.36 5.67 -0.27
CA ALA A 44 12.21 6.48 0.94
C ALA A 44 10.73 6.71 1.31
N GLY A 45 9.87 7.01 0.32
CA GLY A 45 8.44 7.17 0.53
C GLY A 45 7.75 5.86 0.95
N ILE A 46 8.14 4.74 0.33
CA ILE A 46 7.62 3.41 0.65
C ILE A 46 7.96 3.06 2.11
N ILE A 47 9.22 3.27 2.54
CA ILE A 47 9.62 3.01 3.93
C ILE A 47 8.79 3.86 4.90
N LEU A 48 8.68 5.17 4.62
CA LEU A 48 7.91 6.09 5.46
C LEU A 48 6.45 5.65 5.59
N VAL A 49 5.78 5.41 4.47
CA VAL A 49 4.38 5.00 4.46
C VAL A 49 4.22 3.63 5.09
N SER A 50 5.13 2.68 4.86
CA SER A 50 5.08 1.34 5.49
C SER A 50 5.11 1.43 7.00
N LEU A 51 6.01 2.25 7.56
CA LEU A 51 6.10 2.43 9.01
C LEU A 51 4.83 3.04 9.57
N ILE A 52 4.28 4.07 8.92
CA ILE A 52 3.02 4.67 9.35
C ILE A 52 1.88 3.66 9.26
N THR A 53 1.73 2.98 8.12
CA THR A 53 0.70 1.96 7.91
C THR A 53 0.78 0.89 9.00
N TYR A 54 1.97 0.34 9.27
CA TYR A 54 2.15 -0.68 10.29
C TYR A 54 1.64 -0.23 11.66
N ASN A 55 1.95 1.01 12.06
CA ASN A 55 1.53 1.56 13.36
C ASN A 55 0.03 1.90 13.45
N VAL A 56 -0.68 2.01 12.32
CA VAL A 56 -2.11 2.35 12.29
C VAL A 56 -3.02 1.17 11.95
N THR A 57 -2.43 0.01 11.67
CA THR A 57 -3.14 -1.23 11.38
C THR A 57 -2.96 -2.22 12.53
N GLU A 58 -3.96 -3.06 12.73
CA GLU A 58 -3.96 -4.11 13.75
C GLU A 58 -4.41 -5.44 13.13
N VAL A 59 -3.84 -6.55 13.63
CA VAL A 59 -4.25 -7.90 13.25
C VAL A 59 -5.51 -8.27 14.02
N SER A 60 -6.60 -8.56 13.30
CA SER A 60 -7.87 -8.97 13.86
C SER A 60 -8.30 -10.35 13.32
N SER A 61 -9.39 -10.89 13.86
CA SER A 61 -10.03 -12.12 13.34
C SER A 61 -10.53 -11.99 11.89
N LYS A 62 -10.64 -10.77 11.36
CA LYS A 62 -11.02 -10.47 9.97
C LYS A 62 -9.80 -10.20 9.07
N GLY A 63 -8.58 -10.37 9.58
CA GLY A 63 -7.33 -9.98 8.92
C GLY A 63 -6.80 -8.64 9.42
N VAL A 64 -5.90 -8.04 8.64
CA VAL A 64 -5.30 -6.74 8.96
C VAL A 64 -6.32 -5.63 8.69
N THR A 65 -6.61 -4.83 9.71
CA THR A 65 -7.63 -3.78 9.66
C THR A 65 -7.10 -2.47 10.23
N SER A 66 -7.74 -1.35 9.89
CA SER A 66 -7.47 -0.05 10.50
C SER A 66 -8.78 0.68 10.74
N SER A 67 -8.91 1.30 11.91
CA SER A 67 -10.13 2.01 12.31
C SER A 67 -10.21 3.40 11.67
N PHE A 68 -11.42 3.90 11.39
CA PHE A 68 -11.60 5.30 11.02
C PHE A 68 -11.30 6.20 12.24
N PRO A 69 -10.51 7.29 12.10
CA PRO A 69 -9.97 7.87 10.86
C PRO A 69 -8.54 7.44 10.49
N LEU A 70 -7.90 6.56 11.28
CA LEU A 70 -6.49 6.18 11.14
C LEU A 70 -6.13 5.58 9.77
N TRP A 71 -7.05 4.85 9.15
CA TRP A 71 -6.83 4.29 7.80
C TRP A 71 -6.61 5.35 6.69
N LEU A 72 -6.91 6.63 6.96
CA LEU A 72 -6.62 7.74 6.04
C LEU A 72 -5.17 8.25 6.17
N MET A 73 -4.44 7.85 7.21
CA MET A 73 -3.07 8.32 7.42
C MET A 73 -2.12 7.93 6.26
N PRO A 74 -2.11 6.67 5.75
CA PRO A 74 -1.23 6.32 4.63
C PRO A 74 -1.41 7.18 3.36
N PRO A 75 -2.64 7.43 2.83
CA PRO A 75 -2.83 8.36 1.71
C PRO A 75 -2.27 9.76 1.97
N ILE A 76 -2.56 10.31 3.16
CA ILE A 76 -2.19 11.69 3.51
C ILE A 76 -0.67 11.82 3.57
N ILE A 77 -0.01 10.88 4.26
CA ILE A 77 1.45 10.87 4.36
C ILE A 77 2.10 10.65 2.99
N ALA A 78 1.54 9.77 2.15
CA ALA A 78 2.03 9.55 0.80
C ALA A 78 1.98 10.84 -0.05
N SER A 79 0.88 11.59 0.01
CA SER A 79 0.71 12.88 -0.70
C SER A 79 1.63 13.97 -0.17
N ILE A 80 1.72 14.13 1.16
CA ILE A 80 2.61 15.14 1.75
C ILE A 80 4.06 14.84 1.36
N TYR A 81 4.47 13.58 1.48
CA TYR A 81 5.80 13.14 1.07
C TYR A 81 6.07 13.43 -0.40
N SER A 82 5.16 13.03 -1.30
CA SER A 82 5.35 13.18 -2.74
C SER A 82 5.41 14.64 -3.17
N MET A 83 4.60 15.51 -2.58
CA MET A 83 4.61 16.96 -2.82
C MET A 83 5.94 17.60 -2.44
N ILE A 84 6.48 17.24 -1.26
CA ILE A 84 7.77 17.74 -0.78
C ILE A 84 8.90 17.18 -1.66
N ALA A 85 8.94 15.87 -1.86
CA ALA A 85 10.00 15.19 -2.60
C ALA A 85 10.00 15.55 -4.11
N SER A 86 8.84 15.87 -4.67
CA SER A 86 8.68 16.27 -6.07
C SER A 86 8.57 17.79 -6.25
N TYR A 87 8.92 18.61 -5.24
CA TYR A 87 8.79 20.06 -5.31
C TYR A 87 9.47 20.67 -6.55
N LYS A 88 10.64 20.17 -6.94
CA LYS A 88 11.36 20.62 -8.15
C LYS A 88 10.81 20.06 -9.47
N LYS A 89 10.03 18.97 -9.41
CA LYS A 89 9.46 18.29 -10.58
C LYS A 89 8.01 17.88 -10.32
N PRO A 90 7.05 18.83 -10.31
CA PRO A 90 5.67 18.58 -9.88
C PRO A 90 4.98 17.43 -10.61
N LYS A 91 5.29 17.21 -11.90
CA LYS A 91 4.77 16.07 -12.70
C LYS A 91 5.16 14.68 -12.16
N ARG A 92 6.03 14.59 -11.14
CA ARG A 92 6.40 13.36 -10.44
C ARG A 92 5.59 13.12 -9.16
N ALA A 93 4.91 14.14 -8.64
CA ALA A 93 4.20 14.08 -7.36
C ALA A 93 3.14 12.95 -7.38
N ALA A 94 2.12 13.05 -8.23
CA ALA A 94 1.05 12.04 -8.29
C ALA A 94 1.56 10.59 -8.52
N PRO A 95 2.47 10.30 -9.47
CA PRO A 95 3.07 8.96 -9.60
C PRO A 95 3.83 8.49 -8.35
N LEU A 96 4.54 9.38 -7.68
CA LEU A 96 5.30 9.05 -6.47
C LEU A 96 4.35 8.79 -5.29
N ALA A 97 3.29 9.58 -5.16
CA ALA A 97 2.25 9.41 -4.15
C ALA A 97 1.55 8.06 -4.30
N TYR A 98 1.19 7.70 -5.53
CA TYR A 98 0.64 6.37 -5.84
C TYR A 98 1.60 5.25 -5.42
N VAL A 99 2.86 5.30 -5.84
CA VAL A 99 3.85 4.25 -5.54
C VAL A 99 4.10 4.13 -4.04
N ALA A 100 4.34 5.25 -3.34
CA ALA A 100 4.61 5.26 -1.92
C ALA A 100 3.37 4.79 -1.12
N GLY A 101 2.19 5.27 -1.49
CA GLY A 101 0.91 4.87 -0.88
C GLY A 101 0.62 3.39 -1.06
N THR A 102 0.67 2.89 -2.30
CA THR A 102 0.35 1.50 -2.63
C THR A 102 1.34 0.51 -2.03
N LEU A 103 2.64 0.66 -2.34
CA LEU A 103 3.64 -0.30 -1.86
C LEU A 103 3.89 -0.15 -0.37
N GLY A 104 3.82 1.08 0.15
CA GLY A 104 3.92 1.34 1.58
C GLY A 104 2.78 0.67 2.36
N VAL A 105 1.54 0.78 1.88
CA VAL A 105 0.41 0.10 2.52
C VAL A 105 0.57 -1.42 2.49
N LEU A 106 0.92 -2.00 1.34
CA LEU A 106 1.09 -3.45 1.23
C LEU A 106 2.21 -3.98 2.14
N ILE A 107 3.33 -3.26 2.22
CA ILE A 107 4.44 -3.68 3.09
C ILE A 107 4.06 -3.48 4.56
N GLY A 108 3.56 -2.29 4.92
CA GLY A 108 3.25 -1.96 6.30
C GLY A 108 2.11 -2.77 6.89
N ALA A 109 1.02 -2.94 6.13
CA ALA A 109 -0.15 -3.64 6.61
C ALA A 109 0.01 -5.16 6.49
N ASP A 110 0.41 -5.70 5.33
CA ASP A 110 0.47 -7.16 5.16
C ASP A 110 1.83 -7.74 5.53
N PHE A 111 2.91 -7.26 4.90
CA PHE A 111 4.21 -7.92 5.01
C PHE A 111 4.77 -7.87 6.44
N LEU A 112 4.67 -6.71 7.10
CA LEU A 112 5.18 -6.53 8.46
C LEU A 112 4.33 -7.24 9.53
N HIS A 113 3.03 -7.46 9.30
CA HIS A 113 2.17 -8.25 10.21
C HIS A 113 2.17 -9.76 9.91
N MET A 114 2.77 -10.19 8.80
CA MET A 114 2.83 -11.61 8.43
C MET A 114 3.41 -12.51 9.54
N PRO A 115 4.49 -12.14 10.26
CA PRO A 115 4.99 -12.94 11.38
C PRO A 115 3.98 -13.12 12.52
N GLU A 116 3.18 -12.09 12.83
CA GLU A 116 2.14 -12.14 13.86
C GLU A 116 0.98 -13.08 13.46
N ILE A 117 0.56 -12.98 12.19
CA ILE A 117 -0.47 -13.86 11.62
C ILE A 117 0.00 -15.33 11.63
N LEU A 118 1.21 -15.58 11.13
CA LEU A 118 1.77 -16.93 11.05
C LEU A 118 2.20 -17.51 12.41
N GLY A 119 2.41 -16.65 13.41
CA GLY A 119 2.67 -17.02 14.80
C GLY A 119 1.42 -17.54 15.52
N THR A 120 0.23 -17.17 15.04
CA THR A 120 -1.05 -17.62 15.61
C THR A 120 -1.36 -19.06 15.18
N PRO A 121 -1.61 -19.99 16.13
CA PRO A 121 -1.98 -21.37 15.80
C PRO A 121 -3.28 -21.41 14.99
N ALA A 122 -3.19 -21.92 13.76
CA ALA A 122 -4.36 -22.14 12.92
C ALA A 122 -4.93 -23.53 13.20
N SER A 123 -6.07 -23.59 13.88
CA SER A 123 -6.76 -24.86 14.23
C SER A 123 -7.28 -25.61 12.99
N HIS A 124 -7.50 -24.90 11.88
CA HIS A 124 -7.96 -25.43 10.59
C HIS A 124 -7.22 -24.71 9.46
N ARG A 125 -7.44 -25.12 8.21
CA ARG A 125 -6.80 -24.47 7.06
C ARG A 125 -7.38 -23.07 6.84
N ILE A 126 -6.58 -22.03 7.06
CA ILE A 126 -6.98 -20.62 6.95
C ILE A 126 -6.26 -20.00 5.75
N VAL A 127 -6.98 -19.24 4.93
CA VAL A 127 -6.41 -18.48 3.81
C VAL A 127 -6.05 -17.09 4.30
N ALA A 128 -4.77 -16.72 4.15
CA ALA A 128 -4.30 -15.36 4.34
C ALA A 128 -3.97 -14.77 2.96
N SER A 129 -4.78 -13.81 2.51
CA SER A 129 -4.60 -13.14 1.22
C SER A 129 -3.97 -11.76 1.39
N ILE A 130 -2.75 -11.60 0.86
CA ILE A 130 -2.01 -10.33 0.79
C ILE A 130 -2.74 -9.39 -0.17
N GLY A 131 -3.05 -8.16 0.26
CA GLY A 131 -3.88 -7.23 -0.49
C GLY A 131 -5.36 -7.61 -0.49
N GLY A 132 -5.80 -8.43 0.47
CA GLY A 132 -7.18 -8.90 0.61
C GLY A 132 -8.17 -7.82 1.07
N ALA A 133 -9.36 -8.25 1.52
CA ALA A 133 -10.58 -7.43 1.62
C ALA A 133 -10.40 -6.01 2.19
N SER A 134 -9.79 -5.84 3.37
CA SER A 134 -9.62 -4.52 4.01
C SER A 134 -8.42 -3.73 3.47
N ILE A 135 -7.43 -4.42 2.89
CA ILE A 135 -6.21 -3.83 2.34
C ILE A 135 -6.47 -3.30 0.94
N PHE A 136 -7.31 -3.98 0.15
CA PHE A 136 -7.77 -3.50 -1.15
C PHE A 136 -8.30 -2.07 -1.04
N ASP A 137 -9.17 -1.82 -0.05
CA ASP A 137 -9.75 -0.50 0.19
C ASP A 137 -8.67 0.52 0.57
N MET A 138 -7.69 0.14 1.39
CA MET A 138 -6.57 1.02 1.75
C MET A 138 -5.65 1.32 0.56
N VAL A 139 -5.29 0.32 -0.25
CA VAL A 139 -4.43 0.48 -1.44
C VAL A 139 -5.14 1.32 -2.50
N PHE A 140 -6.41 1.01 -2.78
CA PHE A 140 -7.22 1.72 -3.75
C PHE A 140 -7.43 3.17 -3.34
N LEU A 141 -7.86 3.40 -2.09
CA LEU A 141 -8.13 4.74 -1.59
C LEU A 141 -6.84 5.55 -1.41
N ALA A 142 -5.74 4.94 -0.94
CA ALA A 142 -4.45 5.61 -0.85
C ALA A 142 -3.95 6.06 -2.22
N GLY A 143 -4.01 5.17 -3.22
CA GLY A 143 -3.59 5.49 -4.58
C GLY A 143 -4.42 6.60 -5.21
N ILE A 144 -5.76 6.54 -5.09
CA ILE A 144 -6.65 7.53 -5.71
C ILE A 144 -6.59 8.87 -4.99
N ILE A 145 -6.71 8.90 -3.67
CA ILE A 145 -6.68 10.16 -2.91
C ILE A 145 -5.34 10.87 -3.13
N ALA A 146 -4.23 10.14 -3.03
CA ALA A 146 -2.92 10.76 -3.17
C ALA A 146 -2.71 11.32 -4.60
N VAL A 147 -3.15 10.60 -5.63
CA VAL A 147 -3.10 11.09 -7.02
C VAL A 147 -3.99 12.32 -7.22
N LEU A 148 -5.20 12.34 -6.66
CA LEU A 148 -6.12 13.47 -6.82
C LEU A 148 -5.58 14.72 -6.14
N VAL A 149 -5.13 14.62 -4.89
CA VAL A 149 -4.54 15.73 -4.13
C VAL A 149 -3.32 16.30 -4.86
N ASP A 150 -2.42 15.43 -5.32
CA ASP A 150 -1.22 15.86 -6.03
C ASP A 150 -1.54 16.46 -7.40
N SER A 151 -2.56 15.95 -8.09
CA SER A 151 -3.00 16.51 -9.39
C SER A 151 -3.54 17.93 -9.23
N LEU A 152 -4.33 18.18 -8.18
CA LEU A 152 -4.79 19.53 -7.83
C LEU A 152 -3.63 20.47 -7.49
N PHE A 153 -2.63 19.98 -6.76
CA PHE A 153 -1.42 20.74 -6.46
C PHE A 153 -0.63 21.10 -7.72
N ILE A 154 -0.51 20.18 -8.68
CA ILE A 154 0.18 20.44 -9.95
C ILE A 154 -0.56 21.52 -10.75
N LEU A 155 -1.89 21.46 -10.83
CA LEU A 155 -2.70 22.46 -11.55
C LEU A 155 -2.49 23.87 -10.98
N LYS A 156 -2.47 24.01 -9.64
CA LYS A 156 -2.20 25.29 -8.98
C LYS A 156 -0.81 25.88 -9.22
N ARG A 157 0.20 25.07 -9.58
CA ARG A 157 1.55 25.57 -9.89
C ARG A 157 1.76 25.90 -11.37
N GLN A 158 0.78 25.58 -12.22
CA GLN A 158 0.81 25.86 -13.65
C GLN A 158 -0.08 27.05 -14.05
N ALA A 159 -0.99 27.46 -13.16
CA ALA A 159 -1.72 28.73 -13.23
C ALA A 159 -0.88 29.85 -12.63
#